data_AF-A0A5C7H2K9-F1
#
_entry.id   AF-A0A5C7H2K9-F1
#
_cell.length_a   1.000
_cell.length_b   1.000
_cell.length_c   1.000
_cell.angle_alpha   90.00
_cell.angle_beta   90.00
_cell.angle_gamma   90.00
#
_symmetry.space_group_name_H-M   'P 1'
#
loop_
_entity.id
_entity.type
_entity.pdbx_description
1 polymer ?
#
loop_
_entity_poly.entity_id
_entity_poly.type
_entity_poly.pdbx_seq_one_letter_code
_entity_poly.pdbx_strand_id
1 'polypeptide(L)'
;MYIGLTNEFEVSGKISTSHLSPMTTYVAYLVFAQHRMIHGFGAPIKATVGLVGSNNVQNRTFHFPWGFPRKQQDGYDDDCVPKERADGWFESELGEFFNRGDEDNELLMTISECEDALLIQGIEIRPKKR
;
A
#
# COMPACT_ATOMS: atom_id res chain seq x y z
N MET A 1 -9.90 -2.10 35.26
CA MET A 1 -10.12 -1.42 33.97
C MET A 1 -8.95 -1.79 33.08
N TYR A 2 -9.16 -2.67 32.12
CA TYR A 2 -8.12 -3.02 31.15
C TYR A 2 -8.24 -2.04 29.99
N ILE A 3 -7.22 -1.21 29.80
CA ILE A 3 -7.04 -0.43 28.58
C ILE A 3 -6.36 -1.37 27.61
N GLY A 4 -7.10 -1.92 26.65
CA GLY A 4 -6.50 -2.61 25.51
C GLY A 4 -5.80 -1.57 24.65
N LEU A 5 -4.48 -1.66 24.52
CA LEU A 5 -3.75 -0.87 23.54
C LEU A 5 -3.97 -1.54 22.18
N THR A 6 -4.87 -0.99 21.37
CA THR A 6 -4.92 -1.30 19.94
C THR A 6 -3.80 -0.48 19.30
N ASN A 7 -2.66 -1.11 19.00
CA ASN A 7 -1.59 -0.49 18.22
C ASN A 7 -2.06 -0.38 16.75
N GLU A 8 -2.99 0.54 16.50
CA GLU A 8 -3.43 0.90 15.14
C GLU A 8 -2.64 2.16 14.75
N PHE A 9 -1.54 1.97 14.02
CA PHE A 9 -0.85 3.08 13.37
C PHE A 9 -1.45 3.30 11.98
N GLU A 10 -2.01 4.49 11.76
CA GLU A 10 -2.55 4.90 10.46
C GLU A 10 -1.60 5.87 9.76
N VAL A 11 -1.19 5.53 8.54
CA VAL A 11 -0.51 6.46 7.62
C VAL A 11 -1.47 6.83 6.51
N SER A 12 -1.75 8.11 6.34
CA SER A 12 -2.53 8.60 5.21
C SER A 12 -1.74 9.61 4.37
N GLY A 13 -1.94 9.55 3.06
CA GLY A 13 -1.35 10.45 2.08
C GLY A 13 -2.44 11.01 1.17
N LYS A 14 -2.34 12.30 0.85
CA LYS A 14 -3.26 12.99 -0.07
C LYS A 14 -2.49 13.77 -1.13
N ILE A 15 -2.91 13.67 -2.38
CA ILE A 15 -2.32 14.43 -3.49
C ILE A 15 -3.42 14.90 -4.45
N SER A 16 -3.31 16.13 -4.95
CA SER A 16 -4.18 16.60 -6.04
C SER A 16 -3.70 16.03 -7.37
N THR A 17 -4.62 15.48 -8.17
CA THR A 17 -4.32 14.90 -9.47
C THR A 17 -3.92 15.95 -10.51
N SER A 18 -4.12 17.24 -10.23
CA SER A 18 -3.65 18.35 -11.09
C SER A 18 -2.13 18.43 -11.18
N HIS A 19 -1.41 17.90 -10.19
CA HIS A 19 0.05 17.80 -10.20
C HIS A 19 0.57 16.63 -11.05
N LEU A 20 -0.32 15.77 -11.51
CA LEU A 20 -0.01 14.62 -12.33
C LEU A 20 -0.33 14.92 -13.80
N SER A 21 0.39 14.27 -14.71
CA SER A 21 0.13 14.43 -16.14
C SER A 21 -1.26 13.90 -16.49
N PRO A 22 -2.03 14.62 -17.33
CA PRO A 22 -3.33 14.17 -17.78
C PRO A 22 -3.21 12.95 -18.72
N MET A 23 -4.35 12.32 -19.00
CA MET A 23 -4.48 11.16 -19.90
C MET A 23 -3.53 10.00 -19.58
N THR A 24 -3.22 9.82 -18.30
CA THR A 24 -2.22 8.86 -17.83
C THR A 24 -2.81 7.96 -16.74
N THR A 25 -2.62 6.65 -16.87
CA THR A 25 -2.90 5.71 -15.78
C THR A 25 -1.73 5.73 -14.81
N TYR A 26 -2.03 5.93 -13.54
CA TYR A 26 -1.05 5.91 -12.47
C TYR A 26 -1.29 4.72 -11.56
N VAL A 27 -0.21 4.20 -11.00
CA VAL A 27 -0.22 3.16 -9.98
C VAL A 27 0.43 3.71 -8.72
N ALA A 28 -0.22 3.50 -7.58
CA ALA A 28 0.31 3.85 -6.27
C ALA A 28 1.01 2.63 -5.66
N TYR A 29 2.23 2.84 -5.15
CA TYR A 29 3.03 1.81 -4.50
C TYR A 29 3.39 2.23 -3.08
N LEU A 30 3.20 1.34 -2.12
CA LEU A 30 3.77 1.48 -0.79
C LEU A 30 5.21 0.99 -0.82
N VAL A 31 6.16 1.81 -0.34
CA VAL A 31 7.58 1.45 -0.25
C VAL A 31 8.03 1.44 1.20
N PHE A 32 8.60 0.32 1.62
CA PHE A 32 8.86 0.06 3.03
C PHE A 32 9.95 -1.01 3.21
N ALA A 33 10.50 -1.14 4.41
CA ALA A 33 11.47 -2.16 4.76
C ALA A 33 11.10 -2.81 6.09
N GLN A 34 11.47 -4.07 6.26
CA GLN A 34 11.34 -4.75 7.53
C GLN A 34 12.46 -4.32 8.49
N HIS A 35 12.11 -3.95 9.71
CA HIS A 35 13.11 -3.73 10.75
C HIS A 35 13.76 -5.07 11.15
N ARG A 36 15.01 -5.26 10.74
CA ARG A 36 15.77 -6.54 10.79
C ARG A 36 15.88 -7.20 12.17
N MET A 37 15.60 -6.48 13.24
CA MET A 37 15.78 -6.99 14.62
C MET A 37 14.55 -7.68 15.20
N ILE A 38 13.39 -7.62 14.54
CA ILE A 38 12.19 -8.20 15.11
C ILE A 38 11.72 -9.35 14.20
N HIS A 39 11.65 -10.54 14.79
CA HIS A 39 11.29 -11.80 14.14
C HIS A 39 9.87 -12.18 14.57
N GLY A 40 9.06 -12.76 13.67
CA GLY A 40 7.73 -13.31 14.01
C GLY A 40 6.52 -12.50 13.53
N PHE A 41 6.69 -11.70 12.47
CA PHE A 41 5.65 -10.84 11.94
C PHE A 41 4.79 -11.53 10.90
N GLY A 42 3.48 -11.52 11.13
CA GLY A 42 2.52 -12.13 10.24
C GLY A 42 1.25 -11.31 10.07
N ALA A 43 0.99 -10.23 10.81
CA ALA A 43 -0.24 -9.49 10.56
C ALA A 43 -0.24 -8.92 9.12
N PRO A 44 -1.34 -9.08 8.38
CA PRO A 44 -1.43 -8.53 7.05
C PRO A 44 -1.43 -7.00 7.11
N ILE A 45 -0.77 -6.35 6.15
CA ILE A 45 -0.91 -4.90 5.98
C ILE A 45 -2.18 -4.63 5.19
N LYS A 46 -3.06 -3.77 5.71
CA LYS A 46 -4.23 -3.28 4.97
C LYS A 46 -3.98 -1.85 4.49
N ALA A 47 -4.25 -1.64 3.21
CA ALA A 47 -4.15 -0.33 2.59
C ALA A 47 -5.34 -0.07 1.67
N THR A 48 -5.67 1.20 1.50
CA THR A 48 -6.73 1.68 0.62
C THR A 48 -6.21 2.78 -0.30
N VAL A 49 -6.74 2.83 -1.51
CA VAL A 49 -6.51 3.94 -2.46
C VAL A 49 -7.81 4.28 -3.16
N GLY A 50 -8.12 5.57 -3.26
CA GLY A 50 -9.31 6.04 -3.93
C GLY A 50 -9.30 7.54 -4.20
N LEU A 51 -10.08 7.97 -5.18
CA LEU A 51 -10.34 9.39 -5.39
C LEU A 51 -11.40 9.86 -4.40
N VAL A 52 -11.19 11.02 -3.76
CA VAL A 52 -12.13 11.62 -2.82
C VAL A 52 -13.45 11.89 -3.53
N GLY A 53 -14.56 11.45 -2.93
CA GLY A 53 -15.90 11.56 -3.53
C GLY A 53 -16.23 10.51 -4.59
N SER A 54 -15.28 9.61 -4.91
CA SER A 54 -15.52 8.45 -5.76
C SER A 54 -15.93 7.23 -4.93
N ASN A 55 -16.81 6.40 -5.49
CA ASN A 55 -17.19 5.11 -4.90
C ASN A 55 -16.18 4.00 -5.25
N ASN A 56 -15.13 4.30 -6.03
CA ASN A 56 -14.13 3.34 -6.46
C ASN A 56 -12.92 3.36 -5.52
N VAL A 57 -13.11 2.86 -4.30
CA VAL A 57 -12.03 2.64 -3.33
C VAL A 57 -11.49 1.22 -3.50
N GLN A 58 -10.20 1.11 -3.76
CA GLN A 58 -9.50 -0.17 -3.85
C GLN A 58 -8.91 -0.50 -2.48
N ASN A 59 -9.17 -1.72 -1.99
CA ASN A 59 -8.61 -2.24 -0.75
C ASN A 59 -7.58 -3.32 -1.10
N ARG A 60 -6.41 -3.25 -0.49
CA ARG A 60 -5.34 -4.23 -0.66
C ARG A 60 -4.87 -4.75 0.70
N THR A 61 -4.61 -6.05 0.72
CA THR A 61 -4.12 -6.76 1.91
C THR A 61 -2.85 -7.50 1.50
N PHE A 62 -1.71 -7.13 2.07
CA PHE A 62 -0.42 -7.73 1.74
C PHE A 62 0.03 -8.69 2.83
N HIS A 63 0.60 -9.82 2.42
CA HIS A 63 1.12 -10.82 3.34
C HIS A 63 2.64 -10.96 3.20
N PHE A 64 3.35 -10.98 4.32
CA PHE A 64 4.78 -11.19 4.32
C PHE A 64 5.14 -12.66 4.07
N PRO A 65 6.05 -12.96 3.13
CA PRO A 65 6.46 -14.33 2.85
C PRO A 65 7.20 -15.00 4.01
N TRP A 66 7.68 -14.23 4.98
CA TRP A 66 8.47 -14.71 6.12
C TRP A 66 7.66 -14.91 7.42
N GLY A 67 6.36 -14.58 7.39
CA GLY A 67 5.49 -14.51 8.57
C GLY A 67 4.54 -15.67 8.80
N PHE A 68 4.29 -16.46 7.76
CA PHE A 68 3.41 -17.61 7.82
C PHE A 68 4.04 -18.81 7.11
N PRO A 69 3.84 -20.03 7.61
CA PRO A 69 4.12 -21.20 6.80
C PRO A 69 3.29 -21.09 5.53
N ARG A 70 3.95 -21.18 4.36
CA ARG A 70 3.32 -21.42 3.05
C ARG A 70 2.50 -22.70 3.17
N LYS A 71 1.24 -22.60 3.64
CA LYS A 71 0.25 -23.55 3.16
C LYS A 71 0.10 -23.21 1.71
N GLN A 72 0.57 -24.10 0.84
CA GLN A 72 0.12 -24.15 -0.54
C GLN A 72 -1.40 -24.27 -0.48
N GLN A 73 -2.08 -23.13 -0.45
CA GLN A 73 -3.50 -23.01 -0.64
C GLN A 73 -3.62 -22.14 -1.87
N ASP A 74 -3.82 -22.85 -2.96
CA ASP A 74 -4.26 -22.43 -4.28
C ASP A 74 -4.91 -21.02 -4.27
N GLY A 75 -4.28 -20.06 -4.95
CA GLY A 75 -4.95 -18.83 -5.40
C GLY A 75 -4.63 -17.51 -4.71
N TYR A 76 -3.53 -17.37 -3.95
CA TYR A 76 -3.05 -16.01 -3.62
C TYR A 76 -2.57 -15.32 -4.89
N ASP A 77 -3.15 -14.15 -5.19
CA ASP A 77 -2.71 -13.27 -6.27
C ASP A 77 -1.24 -12.92 -6.05
N ASP A 78 -0.37 -13.20 -7.02
CA ASP A 78 1.09 -12.91 -6.94
C ASP A 78 1.34 -11.43 -6.62
N ASP A 79 0.39 -10.57 -6.97
CA ASP A 79 0.38 -9.13 -6.72
C ASP A 79 0.26 -8.75 -5.22
N CYS A 80 -0.15 -9.68 -4.34
CA CYS A 80 -0.28 -9.45 -2.90
C CYS A 80 1.01 -9.75 -2.10
N VAL A 81 2.06 -10.24 -2.76
CA VAL A 81 3.38 -10.47 -2.16
C VAL A 81 4.28 -9.25 -2.41
N PRO A 82 4.82 -8.60 -1.36
CA PRO A 82 5.76 -7.49 -1.55
C PRO A 82 6.97 -7.89 -2.38
N LYS A 83 7.36 -7.05 -3.33
CA LYS A 83 8.50 -7.27 -4.24
C LYS A 83 9.73 -6.54 -3.71
N GLU A 84 10.85 -7.26 -3.57
CA GLU A 84 12.12 -6.66 -3.17
C GLU A 84 12.75 -5.90 -4.35
N ARG A 85 13.18 -4.66 -4.09
CA ARG A 85 13.87 -3.78 -5.03
C ARG A 85 15.37 -3.95 -4.93
N ALA A 86 16.10 -3.47 -5.95
CA ALA A 86 17.56 -3.52 -5.98
C ALA A 86 18.24 -2.69 -4.86
N ASP A 87 17.53 -1.72 -4.28
CA ASP A 87 17.99 -0.87 -3.17
C ASP A 87 17.71 -1.49 -1.78
N GLY A 88 17.12 -2.69 -1.73
CA GLY A 88 16.80 -3.41 -0.49
C GLY A 88 15.48 -2.99 0.17
N TRP A 89 14.71 -2.09 -0.46
CA TRP A 89 13.34 -1.79 -0.04
C TRP A 89 12.34 -2.77 -0.67
N PHE A 90 11.19 -2.95 -0.03
CA PHE A 90 10.06 -3.67 -0.58
C PHE A 90 9.03 -2.70 -1.15
N GLU A 91 8.38 -3.09 -2.24
CA GLU A 91 7.24 -2.37 -2.78
C GLU A 91 6.02 -3.27 -3.00
N SER A 92 4.84 -2.71 -2.75
CA SER A 92 3.53 -3.34 -2.97
C SER A 92 2.59 -2.38 -3.67
N GLU A 93 1.86 -2.87 -4.68
CA GLU A 93 0.85 -2.08 -5.40
C GLU A 93 -0.39 -1.86 -4.53
N LEU A 94 -0.73 -0.60 -4.26
CA LEU A 94 -1.96 -0.22 -3.55
C LEU A 94 -3.17 -0.18 -4.48
N GLY A 95 -2.95 0.14 -5.75
CA GLY A 95 -3.98 0.18 -6.79
C GLY A 95 -3.67 1.23 -7.84
N GLU A 96 -4.57 1.35 -8.81
CA GLU A 96 -4.39 2.22 -9.96
C GLU A 96 -5.57 3.17 -10.19
N PHE A 97 -5.29 4.31 -10.81
CA PHE A 97 -6.32 5.26 -11.21
C PHE A 97 -5.94 5.94 -12.53
N PHE A 98 -6.94 6.34 -13.29
CA PHE A 98 -6.75 7.08 -14.53
C PHE A 98 -6.93 8.57 -14.30
N ASN A 99 -5.89 9.36 -14.54
CA ASN A 99 -5.99 10.82 -14.50
C ASN A 99 -6.43 11.36 -15.87
N ARG A 100 -7.66 11.88 -15.98
CA ARG A 100 -8.13 12.56 -17.19
C ARG A 100 -7.58 13.97 -17.32
N GLY A 101 -7.40 14.67 -16.20
CA GLY A 101 -6.97 16.06 -16.14
C GLY A 101 -8.02 17.11 -16.50
N ASP A 102 -9.29 16.71 -16.58
CA ASP A 102 -10.45 17.60 -16.73
C ASP A 102 -11.00 18.08 -15.37
N GLU A 103 -10.65 17.39 -14.29
CA GLU A 103 -11.08 17.66 -12.92
C GLU A 103 -9.90 17.70 -11.95
N ASP A 104 -9.95 18.62 -10.99
CA ASP A 104 -9.02 18.65 -9.85
C ASP A 104 -9.54 17.68 -8.79
N ASN A 105 -9.19 16.41 -8.95
CA ASN A 105 -9.54 15.36 -8.02
C ASN A 105 -8.45 15.22 -6.94
N GLU A 106 -8.82 14.76 -5.76
CA GLU A 106 -7.86 14.40 -4.71
C GLU A 106 -7.75 12.87 -4.63
N LEU A 107 -6.54 12.34 -4.72
CA LEU A 107 -6.26 10.94 -4.41
C LEU A 107 -5.94 10.80 -2.92
N LEU A 108 -6.71 9.95 -2.23
CA LEU A 108 -6.48 9.56 -0.85
C LEU A 108 -5.93 8.14 -0.79
N MET A 109 -4.90 7.96 0.02
CA MET A 109 -4.27 6.67 0.28
C MET A 109 -4.14 6.50 1.79
N THR A 110 -4.58 5.36 2.32
CA THR A 110 -4.52 5.08 3.76
C THR A 110 -3.93 3.71 4.00
N ILE A 111 -3.10 3.58 5.02
CA ILE A 111 -2.52 2.33 5.52
C ILE A 111 -2.94 2.26 6.98
N SER A 112 -3.83 1.34 7.34
CA SER A 112 -4.50 1.34 8.66
C SER A 112 -4.05 0.22 9.59
N GLU A 113 -3.52 -0.88 9.04
CA GLU A 113 -2.96 -1.97 9.83
C GLU A 113 -1.51 -2.16 9.41
N CYS A 114 -0.60 -1.70 10.27
CA CYS A 114 0.83 -1.78 10.07
C CYS A 114 1.44 -2.17 11.42
N GLU A 115 2.16 -3.29 11.49
CA GLU A 115 2.90 -3.66 12.70
C GLU A 115 4.01 -2.61 12.96
N ASP A 116 4.35 -2.39 14.22
CA ASP A 116 5.32 -1.39 14.73
C ASP A 116 6.77 -1.59 14.24
N ALA A 117 6.98 -2.47 13.26
CA ALA A 117 8.29 -2.91 12.78
C ALA A 117 8.53 -2.66 11.29
N LEU A 118 7.62 -1.96 10.64
CA LEU A 118 7.77 -1.55 9.25
C LEU A 118 8.36 -0.16 9.21
N LEU A 119 9.54 -0.05 8.58
CA LEU A 119 10.10 1.24 8.23
C LEU A 119 9.44 1.67 6.92
N ILE A 120 8.57 2.66 6.97
CA ILE A 120 7.90 3.19 5.77
C ILE A 120 8.79 4.27 5.16
N GLN A 121 9.15 4.12 3.88
CA GLN A 121 9.79 5.18 3.11
C GLN A 121 8.76 6.21 2.64
N GLY A 122 7.60 5.71 2.18
CA GLY A 122 6.49 6.54 1.73
C GLY A 122 5.64 5.84 0.68
N ILE A 123 4.84 6.64 -0.03
CA ILE A 123 4.02 6.20 -1.14
C ILE A 123 4.54 6.82 -2.43
N GLU A 124 4.74 5.99 -3.45
CA GLU A 124 5.19 6.42 -4.77
C GLU A 124 4.06 6.29 -5.79
N ILE A 125 3.80 7.35 -6.55
CA ILE A 125 2.81 7.36 -7.63
C ILE A 125 3.56 7.40 -8.95
N ARG A 126 3.39 6.36 -9.77
CA ARG A 126 4.16 6.18 -11.01
C ARG A 126 3.24 5.98 -12.21
N PRO A 127 3.54 6.55 -13.39
CA PRO A 127 2.82 6.22 -14.62
C PRO A 127 2.92 4.72 -14.93
N LYS A 128 1.79 4.09 -15.25
CA LYS A 128 1.76 2.71 -15.72
C LYS A 128 2.37 2.64 -17.11
N LYS A 129 3.44 1.85 -17.27
CA LYS A 129 4.01 1.58 -18.59
C LYS A 129 3.00 0.78 -19.40
N ARG A 130 2.75 1.21 -20.65
CA ARG A 130 1.94 0.48 -21.62
C ARG A 130 2.72 -0.68 -22.22
#